data_AF-K4KBB3-F1
#
_entry.id   AF-K4KBB3-F1
#
_cell.length_a   1.000
_cell.length_b   1.000
_cell.length_c   1.000
_cell.angle_alpha   90.00
_cell.angle_beta   90.00
_cell.angle_gamma   90.00
#
_symmetry.space_group_name_H-M   'P 1'
#
loop_
_entity.id
_entity.type
_entity.pdbx_description
1 polymer ?
#
loop_
_entity_poly.entity_id
_entity_poly.type
_entity_poly.pdbx_seq_one_letter_code
_entity_poly.pdbx_strand_id
1 'polypeptide(L)'
;AQYPNGGYMQVLNTPGSYHAHITLNDGAYVHVMQIMEEMAAKTGDFTQLSDEYAKKAAASLDKAIDCLLKMQITVNGTKTAWAQQYDE
;
A
#
# COMPACT_ATOMS: atom_id res chain seq x y z
N ALA A 1 1.66 -8.29 -6.01
CA ALA A 1 2.27 -7.57 -4.88
C ALA A 1 1.22 -7.07 -3.91
N GLN A 2 0.15 -6.40 -4.39
CA GLN A 2 -0.96 -6.01 -3.52
C GLN A 2 -1.88 -7.20 -3.19
N TYR A 3 -2.23 -7.35 -1.92
CA TYR A 3 -3.23 -8.29 -1.43
C TYR A 3 -4.66 -7.81 -1.71
N PRO A 4 -5.66 -8.69 -1.68
CA PRO A 4 -7.07 -8.30 -1.85
C PRO A 4 -7.56 -7.23 -0.88
N ASN A 5 -6.99 -7.18 0.34
CA ASN A 5 -7.31 -6.19 1.38
C ASN A 5 -6.57 -4.86 1.22
N GLY A 6 -5.73 -4.70 0.19
CA GLY A 6 -4.98 -3.47 -0.07
C GLY A 6 -3.54 -3.47 0.46
N GLY A 7 -3.14 -4.45 1.27
CA GLY A 7 -1.78 -4.59 1.80
C GLY A 7 -0.73 -4.83 0.70
N TYR A 8 0.53 -4.45 0.90
CA TYR A 8 1.65 -4.75 0.01
C TYR A 8 2.68 -5.59 0.76
N MET A 9 3.00 -6.77 0.21
CA MET A 9 4.09 -7.62 0.72
C MET A 9 5.46 -6.98 0.45
N GLN A 10 6.45 -7.28 1.30
CA GLN A 10 7.83 -6.83 1.10
C GLN A 10 8.46 -7.49 -0.13
N VAL A 11 8.30 -8.81 -0.27
CA VAL A 11 8.94 -9.60 -1.33
C VAL A 11 7.95 -10.62 -1.91
N LEU A 12 7.82 -10.64 -3.23
CA LEU A 12 7.00 -11.63 -3.94
C LEU A 12 7.53 -13.06 -3.74
N ASN A 13 6.63 -14.04 -3.78
CA ASN A 13 6.97 -15.48 -3.75
C ASN A 13 7.71 -15.94 -2.47
N THR A 14 7.43 -15.32 -1.32
CA THR A 14 8.04 -15.67 -0.03
C THR A 14 7.02 -16.14 1.03
N PRO A 15 6.10 -17.08 0.69
CA PRO A 15 5.02 -17.48 1.58
C PRO A 15 5.53 -18.02 2.91
N GLY A 16 4.84 -17.68 4.01
CA GLY A 16 5.18 -18.14 5.36
C GLY A 16 6.41 -17.48 5.99
N SER A 17 7.02 -16.50 5.31
CA SER A 17 8.08 -15.66 5.87
C SER A 17 7.54 -14.27 6.18
N TYR A 18 8.25 -13.51 7.04
CA TYR A 18 7.85 -12.14 7.35
C TYR A 18 7.84 -11.22 6.12
N HIS A 19 8.52 -11.59 5.04
CA HIS A 19 8.52 -10.84 3.79
C HIS A 19 7.18 -10.89 3.04
N ALA A 20 6.30 -11.84 3.40
CA ALA A 20 4.93 -11.89 2.90
C ALA A 20 4.03 -10.84 3.58
N HIS A 21 4.33 -10.44 4.82
CA HIS A 21 3.50 -9.50 5.56
C HIS A 21 3.36 -8.13 4.89
N ILE A 22 2.27 -7.45 5.22
CA ILE A 22 2.05 -6.05 4.83
C ILE A 22 3.15 -5.22 5.47
N THR A 23 3.98 -4.57 4.65
CA THR A 23 5.24 -3.98 5.13
C THR A 23 5.24 -2.46 5.04
N LEU A 24 5.15 -1.81 6.20
CA LEU A 24 5.31 -0.35 6.35
C LEU A 24 6.76 0.04 6.63
N ASN A 25 7.59 -0.91 7.07
CA ASN A 25 9.01 -0.72 7.35
C ASN A 25 9.74 0.02 6.21
N ASP A 26 10.72 0.85 6.59
CA ASP A 26 11.51 1.69 5.67
C ASP A 26 10.68 2.60 4.74
N GLY A 27 9.43 2.89 5.11
CA GLY A 27 8.51 3.66 4.27
C GLY A 27 8.03 2.92 3.02
N ALA A 28 8.25 1.61 2.92
CA ALA A 28 7.96 0.84 1.71
C ALA A 28 6.50 0.99 1.25
N TYR A 29 5.55 0.83 2.18
CA TYR A 29 4.12 0.98 1.88
C TYR A 29 3.78 2.37 1.34
N VAL A 30 4.27 3.42 2.01
CA VAL A 30 3.97 4.82 1.69
C VAL A 30 4.59 5.22 0.35
N HIS A 31 5.83 4.80 0.06
CA HIS A 31 6.45 5.06 -1.25
C HIS A 31 5.70 4.38 -2.40
N VAL A 32 5.18 3.16 -2.20
CA VAL A 32 4.32 2.52 -3.20
C VAL A 32 3.04 3.34 -3.41
N MET A 33 2.41 3.83 -2.34
CA MET A 33 1.23 4.70 -2.45
C MET A 33 1.52 5.98 -3.24
N GLN A 34 2.66 6.64 -3.00
CA GLN A 34 3.06 7.84 -3.74
C GLN A 34 3.25 7.56 -5.23
N ILE A 35 3.86 6.43 -5.60
CA ILE A 35 3.98 6.01 -7.00
C ILE A 35 2.59 5.78 -7.61
N MET A 36 1.67 5.13 -6.88
CA MET A 36 0.30 4.91 -7.36
C MET A 36 -0.47 6.22 -7.52
N GLU A 37 -0.24 7.21 -6.64
CA GLU A 37 -0.81 8.55 -6.73
C GLU A 37 -0.34 9.28 -8.00
N GLU A 38 0.98 9.29 -8.26
CA GLU A 38 1.52 9.92 -9.46
C GLU A 38 1.05 9.22 -10.74
N MET A 39 0.98 7.88 -10.73
CA MET A 39 0.44 7.09 -11.84
C MET A 39 -1.04 7.40 -12.09
N ALA A 40 -1.85 7.51 -11.03
CA ALA A 40 -3.26 7.82 -11.12
C ALA A 40 -3.50 9.24 -11.66
N ALA A 41 -2.71 10.21 -11.20
CA ALA A 41 -2.76 11.60 -11.64
C ALA A 41 -2.07 11.83 -13.00
N LYS A 42 -1.34 10.84 -13.51
CA LYS A 42 -0.50 10.93 -14.72
C LYS A 42 0.49 12.10 -14.65
N THR A 43 1.09 12.29 -13.49
CA THR A 43 2.08 13.34 -13.19
C THR A 43 3.49 12.78 -13.17
N GLY A 44 4.50 13.66 -13.08
CA GLY A 44 5.91 13.25 -13.03
C GLY A 44 6.31 12.43 -14.26
N ASP A 45 6.90 11.27 -14.04
CA ASP A 45 7.35 10.36 -15.11
C ASP A 45 6.19 9.61 -15.80
N PHE A 46 4.95 9.73 -15.29
CA PHE A 46 3.78 8.98 -15.76
C PHE A 46 2.88 9.75 -16.73
N THR A 47 3.32 10.88 -17.26
CA THR A 47 2.51 11.72 -18.18
C THR A 47 2.02 10.99 -19.44
N GLN A 48 2.76 9.98 -19.91
CA GLN A 48 2.42 9.16 -21.09
C GLN A 48 1.76 7.82 -20.74
N LEU A 49 1.43 7.58 -19.45
CA LEU A 49 0.78 6.34 -19.03
C LEU A 49 -0.59 6.19 -19.70
N SER A 50 -1.03 4.96 -19.99
CA SER A 50 -2.38 4.75 -20.52
C SER A 50 -3.43 4.97 -19.43
N ASP A 51 -4.65 5.36 -19.82
CA ASP A 51 -5.76 5.55 -18.88
C ASP A 51 -6.15 4.24 -18.16
N GLU A 52 -5.90 3.10 -18.79
CA GLU A 52 -6.12 1.78 -18.18
C GLU A 52 -5.23 1.62 -16.94
N TYR A 53 -3.95 1.95 -17.05
CA TYR A 53 -3.03 1.83 -15.91
C TYR A 53 -3.24 2.94 -14.87
N ALA A 54 -3.60 4.16 -15.28
CA ALA A 54 -3.97 5.21 -14.34
C ALA A 54 -5.18 4.80 -13.47
N LYS A 55 -6.21 4.19 -14.07
CA LYS A 55 -7.38 3.67 -13.34
C LYS A 55 -7.01 2.52 -12.39
N LYS A 56 -6.13 1.62 -12.82
CA LYS A 56 -5.63 0.53 -11.95
C LYS A 56 -4.84 1.07 -10.76
N ALA A 57 -4.02 2.10 -10.97
CA ALA A 57 -3.26 2.76 -9.92
C ALA A 57 -4.18 3.46 -8.92
N ALA A 58 -5.19 4.21 -9.38
CA ALA A 58 -6.19 4.83 -8.52
C ALA A 58 -6.92 3.80 -7.65
N ALA A 59 -7.41 2.71 -8.25
CA ALA A 59 -8.07 1.64 -7.51
C ALA A 59 -7.13 0.91 -6.52
N SER A 60 -5.84 0.81 -6.84
CA SER A 60 -4.83 0.24 -5.95
C SER A 60 -4.55 1.17 -4.77
N LEU A 61 -4.44 2.48 -5.01
CA LEU A 61 -4.24 3.52 -4.01
C LEU A 61 -5.42 3.58 -3.03
N ASP A 62 -6.67 3.58 -3.53
CA ASP A 62 -7.87 3.60 -2.67
C ASP A 62 -7.89 2.43 -1.68
N LYS A 63 -7.57 1.22 -2.17
CA LYS A 63 -7.46 0.03 -1.30
C LYS A 63 -6.32 0.15 -0.31
N ALA A 64 -5.19 0.73 -0.73
CA ALA A 64 -4.04 0.90 0.14
C ALA A 64 -4.34 1.88 1.29
N ILE A 65 -5.04 2.98 1.00
CA ILE A 65 -5.49 3.95 2.01
C ILE A 65 -6.46 3.29 2.99
N ASP A 66 -7.47 2.56 2.49
CA ASP A 66 -8.42 1.83 3.34
C ASP A 66 -7.73 0.80 4.24
N CYS A 67 -6.79 0.03 3.69
CA CYS A 67 -5.95 -0.92 4.44
C CYS A 67 -5.16 -0.21 5.55
N LEU A 68 -4.46 0.88 5.21
CA LEU A 68 -3.67 1.66 6.15
C LEU A 68 -4.53 2.17 7.31
N LEU A 69 -5.70 2.74 7.03
CA LEU A 69 -6.60 3.24 8.07
C LEU A 69 -7.13 2.11 8.99
N LYS A 70 -7.41 0.93 8.43
CA LYS A 70 -7.85 -0.25 9.20
C LYS A 70 -6.75 -0.81 10.10
N MET A 71 -5.50 -0.75 9.67
CA MET A 71 -4.34 -1.23 10.44
C MET A 71 -3.95 -0.30 11.60
N GLN A 72 -4.49 0.92 11.67
CA GLN A 72 -4.12 1.88 12.71
C GLN A 72 -4.48 1.36 14.11
N ILE A 73 -3.45 1.24 14.95
CA ILE A 73 -3.57 0.69 16.28
C ILE A 73 -4.49 1.59 17.13
N THR A 74 -5.36 0.96 17.90
CA THR A 74 -6.28 1.64 18.81
C THR A 74 -5.98 1.20 20.24
N VAL A 75 -5.62 2.16 21.10
CA VAL A 75 -5.35 1.91 22.52
C VAL A 75 -6.37 2.69 23.33
N ASN A 76 -7.16 2.00 24.15
CA ASN A 76 -8.22 2.59 24.98
C ASN A 76 -9.17 3.51 24.18
N GLY A 77 -9.59 3.07 23.00
CA GLY A 77 -10.49 3.83 22.11
C GLY A 77 -9.83 4.97 21.34
N THR A 78 -8.53 5.21 21.53
CA THR A 78 -7.80 6.28 20.84
C THR A 78 -6.91 5.71 19.74
N LYS A 79 -6.98 6.28 18.53
CA LYS A 79 -6.09 5.95 17.41
C LYS A 79 -4.66 6.42 17.71
N THR A 80 -3.68 5.55 17.47
CA THR A 80 -2.26 5.83 17.79
C THR A 80 -1.40 5.80 16.53
N ALA A 81 -0.67 4.71 16.32
CA ALA A 81 0.36 4.57 15.30
C ALA A 81 0.16 3.27 14.50
N TRP A 82 1.20 2.91 13.75
CA TRP A 82 1.31 1.64 13.04
C TRP A 82 2.54 0.86 13.46
N ALA A 83 2.47 -0.46 13.39
CA ALA A 83 3.63 -1.34 13.49
C ALA A 83 4.43 -1.31 12.17
N GLN A 84 5.65 -1.86 12.20
CA GLN A 84 6.48 -1.96 11.00
C GLN A 84 5.92 -2.95 9.97
N GLN A 85 5.23 -4.00 10.43
CA GLN A 85 4.57 -4.99 9.59
C GLN A 85 3.26 -5.48 10.22
N TYR A 86 2.38 -6.04 9.39
CA TYR A 86 1.12 -6.68 9.78
C TYR A 86 0.92 -7.96 8.97
N ASP A 87 0.26 -8.95 9.55
CA ASP A 87 -0.19 -10.12 8.80
C ASP A 87 -1.05 -9.70 7.58
N GLU A 88 -0.93 -10.47 6.49
CA GLU A 88 -1.53 -10.20 5.19
C GLU A 88 -3.05 -10.23 5.10
#